data_AF-A0A842T6R9-F1
#
_entry.id   AF-A0A842T6R9-F1
#
_cell.length_a   1.000
_cell.length_b   1.000
_cell.length_c   1.000
_cell.angle_alpha   90.00
_cell.angle_beta   90.00
_cell.angle_gamma   90.00
#
_symmetry.space_group_name_H-M   'P 1'
#
loop_
_entity.id
_entity.type
_entity.pdbx_description
1 polymer ?
#
loop_
_entity_poly.entity_id
_entity_poly.type
_entity_poly.pdbx_seq_one_letter_code
_entity_poly.pdbx_strand_id
1 'polypeptide(L)'
;MNKKNVDFETLKTNLKYRLFYIMFVDLFNPTIYEGPLDDYIGNMKLSFGLIEKLSEENYDQYFPIISGPMEAQIKDYQKFCIPKKPIEEIGKFYYDNEEIFFSEEGKFNGAIEFKHIKDFFNSKNFLPQGLPDHALIGIKDNASAFFIEENFVLDDAFYFLGSAEKLVEFYSNKFGDSEVKWKNQDTQNIKNNICSNSRAAIQIFNNFVECFLNSIGYDYFSRNKDSLTSEQESILLKGKRPHRNYLSLKRKIVKVLDIVCSDESLKLRWNRDYPMSEPYTSFFEFTRQLRILLVHPGPVRQGMFQSPAEWYKKALGCGKICMEVSQDLWTRCYPEREFPEYLGFLDFDKNLKNAYKRVEI
;
A
#
# COMPACT_ATOMS: atom_id res chain seq x y z
N MET A 1 3.84 44.96 -17.56
CA MET A 1 3.06 44.54 -18.75
C MET A 1 2.07 45.65 -19.11
N ASN A 2 1.85 45.94 -20.39
CA ASN A 2 0.94 47.00 -20.84
C ASN A 2 -0.49 46.42 -20.93
N LYS A 3 -1.44 46.97 -20.16
CA LYS A 3 -2.82 46.42 -19.94
C LYS A 3 -3.58 46.06 -21.23
N LYS A 4 -3.36 46.82 -22.32
CA LYS A 4 -4.08 46.68 -23.60
C LYS A 4 -3.83 45.38 -24.39
N ASN A 5 -2.86 44.56 -23.99
CA ASN A 5 -2.50 43.32 -24.71
C ASN A 5 -2.64 42.05 -23.84
N VAL A 6 -3.36 42.12 -22.71
CA VAL A 6 -3.56 40.96 -21.84
C VAL A 6 -4.79 40.19 -22.31
N ASP A 7 -4.60 38.93 -22.69
CA ASP A 7 -5.69 37.97 -22.84
C ASP A 7 -6.13 37.52 -21.44
N PHE A 8 -7.22 38.11 -20.96
CA PHE A 8 -7.74 37.85 -19.62
C PHE A 8 -8.25 36.42 -19.43
N GLU A 9 -8.75 35.77 -20.48
CA GLU A 9 -9.23 34.39 -20.36
C GLU A 9 -8.06 33.41 -20.18
N THR A 10 -7.01 33.60 -20.98
CA THR A 10 -5.75 32.85 -20.79
C THR A 10 -5.12 33.14 -19.42
N LEU A 11 -5.10 34.41 -18.99
CA LEU A 11 -4.56 34.78 -17.67
C LEU A 11 -5.33 34.12 -16.53
N LYS A 12 -6.67 34.20 -16.54
CA LYS A 12 -7.53 33.57 -15.55
C LYS A 12 -7.30 32.07 -15.50
N THR A 13 -7.23 31.43 -16.65
CA THR A 13 -7.01 29.98 -16.75
C THR A 13 -5.69 29.59 -16.10
N ASN A 14 -4.60 30.31 -16.39
CA ASN A 14 -3.30 30.05 -15.78
C ASN A 14 -3.31 30.26 -14.26
N LEU A 15 -3.94 31.33 -13.78
CA LEU A 15 -4.07 31.59 -12.34
C LEU A 15 -4.91 30.53 -11.62
N LYS A 16 -5.98 30.02 -12.26
CA LYS A 16 -6.75 28.90 -11.74
C LYS A 16 -5.85 27.68 -11.59
N TYR A 17 -5.13 27.27 -12.64
CA TYR A 17 -4.26 26.09 -12.55
C TYR A 17 -3.19 26.24 -11.47
N ARG A 18 -2.58 27.43 -11.32
CA ARG A 18 -1.64 27.68 -10.22
C ARG A 18 -2.29 27.57 -8.84
N LEU A 19 -3.52 28.06 -8.68
CA LEU A 19 -4.29 27.89 -7.45
C LEU A 19 -4.59 26.40 -7.16
N PHE A 20 -4.99 25.64 -8.18
CA PHE A 20 -5.24 24.20 -8.04
C PHE A 20 -3.96 23.40 -7.77
N TYR A 21 -2.81 23.83 -8.28
CA TYR A 21 -1.51 23.25 -7.90
C TYR A 21 -1.22 23.45 -6.40
N ILE A 22 -1.47 24.66 -5.87
CA ILE A 22 -1.32 24.94 -4.43
C ILE A 22 -2.25 24.03 -3.63
N MET A 23 -3.53 23.96 -4.00
CA MET A 23 -4.49 23.06 -3.35
C MET A 23 -4.02 21.62 -3.36
N PHE A 24 -3.53 21.15 -4.51
CA PHE A 24 -3.03 19.79 -4.64
C PHE A 24 -1.93 19.54 -3.61
N VAL A 25 -0.87 20.35 -3.60
CA VAL A 25 0.27 20.16 -2.68
C VAL A 25 -0.15 20.24 -1.21
N ASP A 26 -1.03 21.17 -0.85
CA ASP A 26 -1.54 21.31 0.52
C ASP A 26 -2.28 20.09 1.01
N LEU A 27 -3.07 19.48 0.13
CA LEU A 27 -3.85 18.30 0.46
C LEU A 27 -2.99 17.06 0.74
N PHE A 28 -1.75 17.00 0.25
CA PHE A 28 -0.80 15.92 0.55
C PHE A 28 0.11 16.18 1.73
N ASN A 29 0.20 17.43 2.21
CA ASN A 29 1.17 17.80 3.21
C ASN A 29 0.51 18.32 4.49
N PRO A 30 0.31 17.46 5.50
CA PRO A 30 -0.34 17.86 6.75
C PRO A 30 0.51 18.83 7.58
N THR A 31 1.81 18.96 7.30
CA THR A 31 2.70 19.89 8.04
C THR A 31 2.61 21.33 7.54
N ILE A 32 2.02 21.56 6.36
CA ILE A 32 1.92 22.90 5.77
C ILE A 32 0.61 23.59 6.18
N TYR A 33 -0.42 22.83 6.57
CA TYR A 33 -1.71 23.38 6.98
C TYR A 33 -2.04 23.05 8.44
N GLU A 34 -1.85 24.03 9.33
CA GLU A 34 -2.33 24.01 10.71
C GLU A 34 -3.69 24.73 10.80
N GLY A 35 -4.80 24.03 10.52
CA GLY A 35 -6.15 24.59 10.66
C GLY A 35 -7.28 23.64 10.26
N PRO A 36 -8.56 24.03 10.41
CA PRO A 36 -9.70 23.25 9.92
C PRO A 36 -9.78 23.30 8.39
N LEU A 37 -9.76 22.16 7.71
CA LEU A 37 -9.77 22.06 6.25
C LEU A 37 -10.87 22.91 5.57
N ASP A 38 -12.03 23.04 6.20
CA ASP A 38 -13.15 23.84 5.70
C ASP A 38 -12.81 25.34 5.58
N ASP A 39 -12.03 25.89 6.52
CA ASP A 39 -11.59 27.29 6.49
C ASP A 39 -10.59 27.52 5.35
N TYR A 40 -9.69 26.54 5.13
CA TYR A 40 -8.78 26.56 3.98
C TYR A 40 -9.52 26.49 2.65
N ILE A 41 -10.47 25.56 2.51
CA ILE A 41 -11.32 25.46 1.32
C ILE A 41 -12.11 26.76 1.12
N GLY A 42 -12.59 27.39 2.20
CA GLY A 42 -13.23 28.71 2.18
C GLY A 42 -12.31 29.80 1.61
N ASN A 43 -11.07 29.89 2.08
CA ASN A 43 -10.07 30.84 1.59
C ASN A 43 -9.68 30.60 0.12
N MET A 44 -9.60 29.33 -0.31
CA MET A 44 -9.34 28.98 -1.70
C MET A 44 -10.50 29.37 -2.62
N LYS A 45 -11.76 29.20 -2.17
CA LYS A 45 -12.95 29.67 -2.88
C LYS A 45 -12.97 31.19 -3.04
N LEU A 46 -12.52 31.95 -2.04
CA LEU A 46 -12.37 33.41 -2.14
C LEU A 46 -11.35 33.78 -3.21
N SER A 47 -10.18 33.14 -3.21
CA SER A 47 -9.13 33.36 -4.22
C SER A 47 -9.62 33.03 -5.63
N PHE A 48 -10.34 31.92 -5.79
CA PHE A 48 -10.98 31.54 -7.05
C PHE A 48 -11.99 32.60 -7.52
N GLY A 49 -12.85 33.09 -6.62
CA GLY A 49 -13.83 34.13 -6.92
C GLY A 49 -13.19 35.47 -7.32
N LEU A 50 -12.01 35.80 -6.79
CA LEU A 50 -11.24 36.97 -7.23
C LEU A 50 -10.65 36.78 -8.63
N ILE A 51 -10.16 35.56 -8.94
CA ILE A 51 -9.66 35.23 -10.29
C ILE A 51 -10.78 35.37 -11.33
N GLU A 52 -11.98 34.87 -11.06
CA GLU A 52 -13.11 34.98 -12.01
C GLU A 52 -13.48 36.44 -12.31
N LYS A 53 -13.35 37.31 -11.30
CA LYS A 53 -13.66 38.73 -11.42
C LYS A 53 -12.59 39.53 -12.17
N LEU A 54 -11.40 38.99 -12.43
CA LEU A 54 -10.33 39.72 -13.11
C LEU A 54 -10.79 40.27 -14.47
N SER A 55 -10.60 41.57 -14.67
CA SER A 55 -10.89 42.29 -15.90
C SER A 55 -9.91 43.44 -16.07
N GLU A 56 -9.93 44.12 -17.22
CA GLU A 56 -9.08 45.29 -17.46
C GLU A 56 -9.28 46.40 -16.39
N GLU A 57 -10.51 46.56 -15.93
CA GLU A 57 -10.92 47.59 -14.95
C GLU A 57 -10.35 47.34 -13.56
N ASN A 58 -10.28 46.09 -13.11
CA ASN A 58 -9.88 45.73 -11.75
C ASN A 58 -8.54 44.99 -11.65
N TYR A 59 -7.83 44.82 -12.77
CA TYR A 59 -6.55 44.12 -12.84
C TYR A 59 -5.53 44.65 -11.82
N ASP A 60 -5.33 45.97 -11.74
CA ASP A 60 -4.33 46.56 -10.83
C ASP A 60 -4.70 46.38 -9.35
N GLN A 61 -5.99 46.18 -9.05
CA GLN A 61 -6.48 45.93 -7.71
C GLN A 61 -6.33 44.45 -7.33
N TYR A 62 -6.77 43.53 -8.19
CA TYR A 62 -6.87 42.11 -7.84
C TYR A 62 -5.61 41.31 -8.19
N PHE A 63 -4.95 41.60 -9.31
CA PHE A 63 -3.82 40.80 -9.77
C PHE A 63 -2.65 40.76 -8.76
N PRO A 64 -2.22 41.88 -8.13
CA PRO A 64 -1.15 41.83 -7.12
C PRO A 64 -1.54 41.05 -5.86
N ILE A 65 -2.81 41.13 -5.44
CA ILE A 65 -3.36 40.44 -4.27
C ILE A 65 -3.41 38.93 -4.50
N ILE A 66 -3.65 38.51 -5.74
CA ILE A 66 -3.69 37.08 -6.10
C ILE A 66 -2.29 36.55 -6.38
N SER A 67 -1.58 37.16 -7.33
CA SER A 67 -0.35 36.61 -7.90
C SER A 67 0.82 36.65 -6.92
N GLY A 68 0.98 37.73 -6.15
CA GLY A 68 2.11 37.86 -5.22
C GLY A 68 2.17 36.74 -4.17
N PRO A 69 1.10 36.55 -3.37
CA PRO A 69 1.02 35.46 -2.40
C PRO A 69 1.12 34.07 -3.05
N MET A 70 0.48 33.87 -4.20
CA MET A 70 0.50 32.60 -4.93
C MET A 70 1.92 32.21 -5.36
N GLU A 71 2.68 33.13 -5.95
CA GLU A 71 4.08 32.86 -6.36
C GLU A 71 4.99 32.57 -5.15
N ALA A 72 4.78 33.26 -4.03
CA ALA A 72 5.54 33.02 -2.81
C ALA A 72 5.29 31.59 -2.29
N GLN A 73 4.03 31.17 -2.22
CA GLN A 73 3.63 29.83 -1.75
C GLN A 73 4.13 28.73 -2.69
N ILE A 74 4.00 28.91 -4.01
CA ILE A 74 4.54 27.96 -5.01
C ILE A 74 6.05 27.78 -4.82
N LYS A 75 6.78 28.89 -4.65
CA LYS A 75 8.24 28.85 -4.47
C LYS A 75 8.64 28.10 -3.20
N ASP A 76 7.86 28.22 -2.14
CA ASP A 76 8.10 27.46 -0.91
C ASP A 76 7.80 25.98 -1.10
N TYR A 77 6.71 25.63 -1.79
CA TYR A 77 6.34 24.24 -2.05
C TYR A 77 7.33 23.52 -2.93
N GLN A 78 7.89 24.20 -3.93
CA GLN A 78 8.89 23.65 -4.83
C GLN A 78 10.20 23.26 -4.12
N LYS A 79 10.45 23.74 -2.87
CA LYS A 79 11.58 23.28 -2.05
C LYS A 79 11.38 21.85 -1.53
N PHE A 80 10.14 21.44 -1.30
CA PHE A 80 9.78 20.14 -0.71
C PHE A 80 9.23 19.17 -1.75
N CYS A 81 8.27 19.65 -2.56
CA CYS A 81 7.62 18.94 -3.64
C CYS A 81 8.16 19.43 -4.98
N ILE A 82 9.36 18.96 -5.36
CA ILE A 82 10.01 19.36 -6.61
C ILE A 82 9.20 18.81 -7.79
N PRO A 83 8.60 19.67 -8.64
CA PRO A 83 7.78 19.22 -9.76
C PRO A 83 8.65 18.71 -10.92
N LYS A 84 8.18 17.66 -11.60
CA LYS A 84 8.75 17.12 -12.84
C LYS A 84 8.11 17.70 -14.09
N LYS A 85 6.92 18.29 -13.92
CA LYS A 85 6.11 18.90 -14.98
C LYS A 85 5.83 20.37 -14.67
N PRO A 86 5.42 21.18 -15.65
CA PRO A 86 4.94 22.53 -15.39
C PRO A 86 3.81 22.51 -14.35
N ILE A 87 3.84 23.45 -13.40
CA ILE A 87 2.86 23.51 -12.31
C ILE A 87 1.44 23.71 -12.84
N GLU A 88 1.28 24.38 -13.98
CA GLU A 88 0.01 24.58 -14.65
C GLU A 88 -0.56 23.25 -15.18
N GLU A 89 0.28 22.32 -15.64
CA GLU A 89 -0.17 20.99 -16.08
C GLU A 89 -0.66 20.16 -14.89
N ILE A 90 0.06 20.22 -13.78
CA ILE A 90 -0.30 19.53 -12.53
C ILE A 90 -1.61 20.11 -11.98
N GLY A 91 -1.70 21.44 -11.93
CA GLY A 91 -2.89 22.16 -11.49
C GLY A 91 -4.10 21.90 -12.37
N LYS A 92 -3.92 21.84 -13.69
CA LYS A 92 -4.97 21.45 -14.64
C LYS A 92 -5.46 20.04 -14.37
N PHE A 93 -4.56 19.07 -14.16
CA PHE A 93 -4.97 17.71 -13.83
C PHE A 93 -5.85 17.68 -12.58
N TYR A 94 -5.47 18.41 -11.53
CA TYR A 94 -6.26 18.46 -10.31
C TYR A 94 -7.61 19.18 -10.52
N TYR A 95 -7.62 20.29 -11.26
CA TYR A 95 -8.85 21.01 -11.64
C TYR A 95 -9.84 20.13 -12.39
N ASP A 96 -9.38 19.42 -13.43
CA ASP A 96 -10.22 18.57 -14.27
C ASP A 96 -10.79 17.37 -13.51
N ASN A 97 -10.24 17.03 -12.35
CA ASN A 97 -10.61 15.86 -11.54
C ASN A 97 -11.12 16.27 -10.14
N GLU A 98 -11.43 17.55 -9.91
CA GLU A 98 -11.77 18.05 -8.56
C GLU A 98 -12.96 17.31 -7.93
N GLU A 99 -13.99 16.99 -8.72
CA GLU A 99 -15.18 16.28 -8.25
C GLU A 99 -14.84 14.90 -7.68
N ILE A 100 -13.86 14.21 -8.26
CA ILE A 100 -13.40 12.91 -7.78
C ILE A 100 -12.83 13.04 -6.36
N PHE A 101 -12.05 14.08 -6.10
CA PHE A 101 -11.40 14.33 -4.81
C PHE A 101 -12.32 14.91 -3.72
N PHE A 102 -13.51 15.40 -4.11
CA PHE A 102 -14.49 15.99 -3.19
C PHE A 102 -15.82 15.21 -3.08
N SER A 103 -16.04 14.18 -3.91
CA SER A 103 -17.21 13.28 -3.85
C SER A 103 -17.29 12.48 -2.53
N GLU A 104 -18.46 11.95 -2.16
CA GLU A 104 -18.60 11.07 -0.98
C GLU A 104 -17.78 9.78 -1.11
N GLU A 105 -17.64 9.23 -2.32
CA GLU A 105 -16.71 8.13 -2.59
C GLU A 105 -15.25 8.58 -2.40
N GLY A 106 -14.91 9.81 -2.82
CA GLY A 106 -13.64 10.47 -2.54
C GLY A 106 -13.43 10.90 -1.08
N LYS A 107 -14.46 10.90 -0.23
CA LYS A 107 -14.33 11.13 1.23
C LYS A 107 -13.92 9.85 1.96
N PHE A 108 -14.44 8.69 1.55
CA PHE A 108 -13.99 7.38 2.05
C PHE A 108 -12.63 6.98 1.46
N ASN A 109 -12.38 7.36 0.20
CA ASN A 109 -11.16 7.05 -0.56
C ASN A 109 -10.30 8.29 -0.79
N GLY A 110 -10.25 9.25 0.14
CA GLY A 110 -9.52 10.51 0.00
C GLY A 110 -8.03 10.28 -0.19
N ALA A 111 -7.64 9.86 -1.40
CA ALA A 111 -6.34 9.39 -1.76
C ALA A 111 -6.16 9.44 -3.28
N ILE A 112 -4.92 9.60 -3.71
CA ILE A 112 -4.54 9.73 -5.12
C ILE A 112 -3.56 8.60 -5.44
N GLU A 113 -3.76 7.91 -6.56
CA GLU A 113 -2.84 6.86 -6.98
C GLU A 113 -1.41 7.40 -7.10
N PHE A 114 -0.46 6.67 -6.54
CA PHE A 114 0.94 7.04 -6.46
C PHE A 114 1.55 7.27 -7.84
N LYS A 115 1.06 6.58 -8.89
CA LYS A 115 1.47 6.84 -10.28
C LYS A 115 1.38 8.32 -10.65
N HIS A 116 0.29 8.99 -10.26
CA HIS A 116 0.09 10.40 -10.57
C HIS A 116 1.10 11.28 -9.82
N ILE A 117 1.31 11.02 -8.53
CA ILE A 117 2.30 11.75 -7.72
C ILE A 117 3.71 11.55 -8.25
N LYS A 118 4.05 10.30 -8.61
CA LYS A 118 5.34 9.94 -9.20
C LYS A 118 5.58 10.61 -10.54
N ASP A 119 4.55 10.78 -11.37
CA ASP A 119 4.64 11.46 -12.66
C ASP A 119 4.80 12.98 -12.50
N PHE A 120 4.16 13.56 -11.48
CA PHE A 120 4.17 15.01 -11.25
C PHE A 120 5.33 15.50 -10.39
N PHE A 121 5.84 14.70 -9.45
CA PHE A 121 6.79 15.13 -8.42
C PHE A 121 7.97 14.17 -8.25
N ASN A 122 9.06 14.71 -7.72
CA ASN A 122 10.12 13.89 -7.13
C ASN A 122 9.72 13.47 -5.70
N SER A 123 9.07 12.31 -5.59
CA SER A 123 8.48 11.80 -4.34
C SER A 123 9.46 11.26 -3.31
N LYS A 124 10.77 11.18 -3.62
CA LYS A 124 11.75 10.51 -2.75
C LYS A 124 11.91 11.11 -1.36
N ASN A 125 11.57 12.39 -1.20
CA ASN A 125 11.78 13.12 0.05
C ASN A 125 10.60 13.05 1.02
N PHE A 126 9.44 12.55 0.59
CA PHE A 126 8.21 12.61 1.39
C PHE A 126 7.34 11.35 1.33
N LEU A 127 7.73 10.33 0.55
CA LEU A 127 7.06 9.03 0.52
C LEU A 127 8.07 7.88 0.62
N PRO A 128 7.69 6.74 1.23
CA PRO A 128 8.54 5.55 1.30
C PRO A 128 9.02 5.08 -0.07
N GLN A 129 10.22 4.49 -0.11
CA GLN A 129 10.73 3.88 -1.33
C GLN A 129 10.03 2.55 -1.65
N GLY A 130 9.93 2.25 -2.94
CA GLY A 130 9.39 0.99 -3.44
C GLY A 130 7.86 0.90 -3.52
N LEU A 131 7.13 2.01 -3.30
CA LEU A 131 5.67 2.03 -3.48
C LEU A 131 5.27 1.61 -4.92
N PRO A 132 4.26 0.72 -5.06
CA PRO A 132 3.71 0.37 -6.36
C PRO A 132 2.86 1.50 -6.92
N ASP A 133 2.70 1.55 -8.25
CA ASP A 133 2.01 2.63 -8.96
C ASP A 133 0.51 2.72 -8.60
N HIS A 134 -0.08 1.61 -8.13
CA HIS A 134 -1.46 1.54 -7.66
C HIS A 134 -1.64 1.88 -6.16
N ALA A 135 -0.56 2.18 -5.43
CA ALA A 135 -0.67 2.61 -4.05
C ALA A 135 -1.54 3.88 -3.97
N LEU A 136 -2.45 3.94 -3.01
CA LEU A 136 -3.28 5.13 -2.81
C LEU A 136 -2.62 6.01 -1.73
N ILE A 137 -2.33 7.27 -2.06
CA ILE A 137 -1.70 8.21 -1.13
C ILE A 137 -2.78 9.13 -0.59
N GLY A 138 -2.99 9.09 0.72
CA GLY A 138 -4.03 9.87 1.40
C GLY A 138 -3.87 11.37 1.20
N ILE A 139 -5.01 12.04 1.13
CA ILE A 139 -5.17 13.50 1.14
C ILE A 139 -6.02 13.92 2.34
N LYS A 140 -6.01 15.21 2.69
CA LYS A 140 -6.84 15.78 3.77
C LYS A 140 -6.51 15.15 5.13
N ASP A 141 -7.50 14.62 5.83
CA ASP A 141 -7.39 13.99 7.15
C ASP A 141 -6.49 12.74 7.14
N ASN A 142 -6.27 12.15 5.95
CA ASN A 142 -5.39 11.02 5.74
C ASN A 142 -4.05 11.42 5.09
N ALA A 143 -3.71 12.70 5.05
CA ALA A 143 -2.47 13.14 4.41
C ALA A 143 -1.25 12.46 5.06
N SER A 144 -0.27 12.06 4.25
CA SER A 144 0.88 11.19 4.61
C SER A 144 0.55 9.72 4.86
N ALA A 145 -0.71 9.29 4.90
CA ALA A 145 -1.05 7.87 4.89
C ALA A 145 -0.89 7.31 3.47
N PHE A 146 -0.60 6.02 3.38
CA PHE A 146 -0.65 5.27 2.14
C PHE A 146 -1.45 3.99 2.37
N PHE A 147 -2.22 3.60 1.35
CA PHE A 147 -3.13 2.47 1.41
C PHE A 147 -2.76 1.50 0.29
N ILE A 148 -2.36 0.30 0.71
CA ILE A 148 -1.91 -0.77 -0.16
C ILE A 148 -2.40 -2.07 0.44
N GLU A 149 -3.10 -2.90 -0.33
CA GLU A 149 -3.74 -4.12 0.18
C GLU A 149 -2.74 -5.06 0.87
N GLU A 150 -1.58 -5.34 0.25
CA GLU A 150 -0.61 -6.25 0.85
C GLU A 150 -0.02 -5.71 2.16
N ASN A 151 0.02 -4.38 2.34
CA ASN A 151 0.49 -3.78 3.58
C ASN A 151 -0.50 -4.06 4.72
N PHE A 152 -1.79 -3.87 4.48
CA PHE A 152 -2.84 -4.20 5.46
C PHE A 152 -2.82 -5.68 5.82
N VAL A 153 -2.75 -6.56 4.81
CA VAL A 153 -2.73 -8.01 5.04
C VAL A 153 -1.48 -8.43 5.81
N LEU A 154 -0.32 -7.85 5.52
CA LEU A 154 0.92 -8.14 6.23
C LEU A 154 0.88 -7.64 7.68
N ASP A 155 0.41 -6.40 7.88
CA ASP A 155 0.27 -5.79 9.19
C ASP A 155 -0.67 -6.59 10.10
N ASP A 156 -1.80 -7.07 9.56
CA ASP A 156 -2.73 -7.95 10.26
C ASP A 156 -2.07 -9.28 10.63
N ALA A 157 -1.35 -9.91 9.69
CA ALA A 157 -0.67 -11.18 9.94
C ALA A 157 0.31 -11.06 11.12
N PHE A 158 1.12 -10.00 11.12
CA PHE A 158 2.05 -9.73 12.21
C PHE A 158 1.36 -9.26 13.49
N TYR A 159 0.25 -8.53 13.43
CA TYR A 159 -0.53 -8.16 14.61
C TYR A 159 -1.01 -9.40 15.37
N PHE A 160 -1.58 -10.37 14.66
CA PHE A 160 -2.01 -11.63 15.29
C PHE A 160 -0.82 -12.46 15.78
N LEU A 161 0.29 -12.49 15.05
CA LEU A 161 1.49 -13.19 15.49
C LEU A 161 2.08 -12.56 16.77
N GLY A 162 2.26 -11.24 16.80
CA GLY A 162 2.75 -10.50 17.97
C GLY A 162 1.79 -10.61 19.17
N SER A 163 0.48 -10.66 18.90
CA SER A 163 -0.52 -10.92 19.95
C SER A 163 -0.39 -12.33 20.54
N ALA A 164 -0.09 -13.34 19.71
CA ALA A 164 0.18 -14.68 20.19
C ALA A 164 1.48 -14.74 21.01
N GLU A 165 2.54 -14.08 20.52
CA GLU A 165 3.84 -14.01 21.20
C GLU A 165 3.73 -13.40 22.60
N LYS A 166 3.07 -12.24 22.73
CA LYS A 166 2.81 -11.61 24.03
C LYS A 166 2.05 -12.50 24.99
N LEU A 167 1.03 -13.21 24.50
CA LEU A 167 0.27 -14.12 25.35
C LEU A 167 1.11 -15.34 25.79
N VAL A 168 1.99 -15.84 24.93
CA VAL A 168 2.94 -16.91 25.27
C VAL A 168 3.93 -16.42 26.34
N GLU A 169 4.48 -15.23 26.19
CA GLU A 169 5.38 -14.63 27.19
C GLU A 169 4.67 -14.37 28.52
N PHE A 170 3.49 -13.75 28.48
CA PHE A 170 2.67 -13.53 29.67
C PHE A 170 2.35 -14.84 30.38
N TYR A 171 1.96 -15.87 29.62
CA TYR A 171 1.71 -17.20 30.16
C TYR A 171 2.96 -17.79 30.81
N SER A 172 4.10 -17.74 30.12
CA SER A 172 5.36 -18.28 30.63
C SER A 172 5.84 -17.54 31.89
N ASN A 173 5.74 -16.21 31.92
CA ASN A 173 6.14 -15.38 33.06
C ASN A 173 5.23 -15.54 34.27
N LYS A 174 3.91 -15.65 34.06
CA LYS A 174 2.93 -15.75 35.14
C LYS A 174 2.87 -17.15 35.77
N PHE A 175 3.19 -18.19 35.00
CA PHE A 175 2.95 -19.58 35.41
C PHE A 175 4.20 -20.48 35.43
N GLY A 176 5.35 -20.02 34.88
CA GLY A 176 6.61 -20.77 34.82
C GLY A 176 6.53 -22.06 33.99
N ASP A 177 7.56 -22.92 34.09
CA ASP A 177 7.57 -24.29 33.54
C ASP A 177 6.78 -25.30 34.37
N SER A 178 6.31 -24.90 35.56
CA SER A 178 5.47 -25.75 36.38
C SER A 178 4.13 -25.97 35.69
N GLU A 179 3.77 -27.22 35.41
CA GLU A 179 2.43 -27.65 35.01
C GLU A 179 1.40 -27.35 36.12
N VAL A 180 1.14 -26.07 36.41
CA VAL A 180 0.16 -25.66 37.40
C VAL A 180 -1.21 -26.16 36.95
N LYS A 181 -1.80 -27.01 37.78
CA LYS A 181 -3.02 -27.82 37.57
C LYS A 181 -4.18 -27.03 36.91
N TRP A 182 -4.20 -27.04 35.58
CA TRP A 182 -5.29 -27.22 34.60
C TRP A 182 -6.78 -27.08 35.03
N LYS A 183 -7.20 -26.10 35.84
CA LYS A 183 -8.64 -25.98 36.21
C LYS A 183 -9.26 -24.57 36.33
N ASN A 184 -8.58 -23.47 36.00
CA ASN A 184 -9.24 -22.15 35.98
C ASN A 184 -9.59 -21.68 34.55
N GLN A 185 -10.73 -20.97 34.42
CA GLN A 185 -11.26 -20.47 33.14
C GLN A 185 -10.29 -19.50 32.45
N ASP A 186 -9.58 -18.67 33.22
CA ASP A 186 -8.67 -17.64 32.70
C ASP A 186 -7.47 -18.25 31.94
N THR A 187 -6.92 -19.34 32.46
CA THR A 187 -5.81 -20.08 31.84
C THR A 187 -6.28 -20.70 30.53
N GLN A 188 -7.50 -21.24 30.50
CA GLN A 188 -8.07 -21.79 29.28
C GLN A 188 -8.31 -20.69 28.23
N ASN A 189 -8.78 -19.51 28.65
CA ASN A 189 -8.96 -18.37 27.77
C ASN A 189 -7.64 -17.90 27.14
N ILE A 190 -6.57 -17.80 27.92
CA ILE A 190 -5.23 -17.44 27.41
C ILE A 190 -4.76 -18.48 26.37
N LYS A 191 -4.85 -19.77 26.68
CA LYS A 191 -4.48 -20.86 25.76
C LYS A 191 -5.29 -20.79 24.46
N ASN A 192 -6.60 -20.57 24.57
CA ASN A 192 -7.48 -20.44 23.42
C ASN A 192 -7.10 -19.21 22.56
N ASN A 193 -6.76 -18.08 23.19
CA ASN A 193 -6.36 -16.86 22.49
C ASN A 193 -5.01 -17.04 21.77
N ILE A 194 -4.02 -17.69 22.38
CA ILE A 194 -2.76 -18.05 21.70
C ILE A 194 -3.05 -18.88 20.45
N CYS A 195 -3.88 -19.93 20.58
CA CYS A 195 -4.26 -20.78 19.44
C CYS A 195 -5.03 -20.01 18.37
N SER A 196 -5.98 -19.15 18.74
CA SER A 196 -6.78 -18.38 17.78
C SER A 196 -5.94 -17.35 17.03
N ASN A 197 -5.11 -16.59 17.73
CA ASN A 197 -4.20 -15.63 17.13
C ASN A 197 -3.18 -16.32 16.21
N SER A 198 -2.60 -17.44 16.64
CA SER A 198 -1.66 -18.21 15.81
C SER A 198 -2.31 -18.73 14.53
N ARG A 199 -3.53 -19.26 14.61
CA ARG A 199 -4.27 -19.74 13.43
C ARG A 199 -4.67 -18.61 12.48
N ALA A 200 -5.08 -17.46 13.02
CA ALA A 200 -5.36 -16.26 12.23
C ALA A 200 -4.10 -15.79 11.49
N ALA A 201 -2.97 -15.67 12.19
CA ALA A 201 -1.69 -15.29 11.59
C ALA A 201 -1.31 -16.23 10.43
N ILE A 202 -1.38 -17.55 10.63
CA ILE A 202 -1.11 -18.55 9.58
C ILE A 202 -1.97 -18.32 8.33
N GLN A 203 -3.28 -18.13 8.52
CA GLN A 203 -4.22 -17.92 7.42
C GLN A 203 -3.89 -16.64 6.66
N ILE A 204 -3.61 -15.55 7.38
CA ILE A 204 -3.38 -14.23 6.80
C ILE A 204 -2.00 -14.17 6.10
N PHE A 205 -0.94 -14.77 6.66
CA PHE A 205 0.36 -14.90 5.97
C PHE A 205 0.24 -15.62 4.62
N ASN A 206 -0.60 -16.67 4.54
CA ASN A 206 -0.84 -17.35 3.27
C ASN A 206 -1.55 -16.45 2.25
N ASN A 207 -2.51 -15.63 2.71
CA ASN A 207 -3.20 -14.67 1.85
C ASN A 207 -2.26 -13.54 1.42
N PHE A 208 -1.35 -13.11 2.29
CA PHE A 208 -0.34 -12.08 1.99
C PHE A 208 0.49 -12.47 0.77
N VAL A 209 1.01 -13.70 0.67
CA VAL A 209 1.84 -14.11 -0.47
C VAL A 209 1.08 -13.97 -1.81
N GLU A 210 -0.20 -14.34 -1.84
CA GLU A 210 -1.01 -14.16 -3.04
C GLU A 210 -1.35 -12.70 -3.32
N CYS A 211 -1.66 -11.91 -2.28
CA CYS A 211 -1.90 -10.48 -2.38
C CYS A 211 -0.67 -9.73 -2.90
N PHE A 212 0.52 -10.02 -2.36
CA PHE A 212 1.79 -9.44 -2.78
C PHE A 212 2.12 -9.78 -4.25
N LEU A 213 1.88 -11.03 -4.67
CA LEU A 213 2.04 -11.41 -6.08
C LEU A 213 1.07 -10.65 -7.00
N ASN A 214 -0.17 -10.40 -6.55
CA ASN A 214 -1.14 -9.60 -7.31
C ASN A 214 -0.69 -8.15 -7.43
N SER A 215 -0.21 -7.58 -6.33
CA SER A 215 0.32 -6.22 -6.30
C SER A 215 1.49 -6.04 -7.27
N ILE A 216 2.46 -6.97 -7.27
CA ILE A 216 3.54 -7.00 -8.27
C ILE A 216 2.98 -7.05 -9.69
N GLY A 217 2.00 -7.93 -9.93
CA GLY A 217 1.39 -8.06 -11.25
C GLY A 217 0.67 -6.79 -11.70
N TYR A 218 -0.06 -6.13 -10.79
CA TYR A 218 -0.81 -4.92 -11.08
C TYR A 218 0.09 -3.70 -11.27
N ASP A 219 1.15 -3.59 -10.47
CA ASP A 219 2.20 -2.58 -10.64
C ASP A 219 2.86 -2.70 -12.02
N TYR A 220 3.23 -3.92 -12.42
CA TYR A 220 3.81 -4.17 -13.73
C TYR A 220 2.83 -3.87 -14.87
N PHE A 221 1.57 -4.28 -14.75
CA PHE A 221 0.52 -3.94 -15.70
C PHE A 221 0.38 -2.43 -15.88
N SER A 222 0.29 -1.69 -14.78
CA SER A 222 0.09 -0.23 -14.79
C SER A 222 1.20 0.51 -15.53
N ARG A 223 2.45 0.01 -15.42
CA ARG A 223 3.63 0.59 -16.08
C ARG A 223 3.77 0.23 -17.55
N ASN A 224 3.19 -0.89 -17.97
CA ASN A 224 3.47 -1.49 -19.29
C ASN A 224 2.20 -1.73 -20.12
N LYS A 225 1.05 -1.19 -19.72
CA LYS A 225 -0.28 -1.47 -20.31
C LYS A 225 -0.29 -1.47 -21.84
N ASP A 226 0.41 -0.52 -22.48
CA ASP A 226 0.37 -0.33 -23.93
C ASP A 226 1.20 -1.38 -24.70
N SER A 227 1.99 -2.20 -23.99
CA SER A 227 2.86 -3.24 -24.56
C SER A 227 2.40 -4.67 -24.24
N LEU A 228 1.33 -4.83 -23.46
CA LEU A 228 0.85 -6.13 -23.00
C LEU A 228 -0.19 -6.73 -23.94
N THR A 229 -0.10 -8.04 -24.12
CA THR A 229 -1.17 -8.80 -24.78
C THR A 229 -2.36 -9.00 -23.84
N SER A 230 -3.57 -9.16 -24.38
CA SER A 230 -4.77 -9.40 -23.55
C SER A 230 -4.69 -10.64 -22.67
N GLU A 231 -3.89 -11.64 -23.04
CA GLU A 231 -3.61 -12.80 -22.16
C GLU A 231 -2.76 -12.39 -20.96
N GLN A 232 -1.69 -11.61 -21.17
CA GLN A 232 -0.83 -11.13 -20.10
C GLN A 232 -1.59 -10.20 -19.15
N GLU A 233 -2.40 -9.28 -19.67
CA GLU A 233 -3.27 -8.43 -18.85
C GLU A 233 -4.21 -9.26 -17.97
N SER A 234 -4.86 -10.28 -18.54
CA SER A 234 -5.77 -11.16 -17.82
C SER A 234 -5.04 -11.96 -16.72
N ILE A 235 -3.80 -12.39 -16.97
CA ILE A 235 -2.99 -13.08 -15.97
C ILE A 235 -2.61 -12.14 -14.83
N LEU A 236 -2.10 -10.94 -15.15
CA LEU A 236 -1.61 -9.96 -14.17
C LEU A 236 -2.76 -9.40 -13.30
N LEU A 237 -3.90 -9.06 -13.90
CA LEU A 237 -5.02 -8.42 -13.19
C LEU A 237 -5.97 -9.42 -12.54
N LYS A 238 -6.29 -10.51 -13.23
CA LYS A 238 -7.41 -11.40 -12.86
C LYS A 238 -6.92 -12.78 -12.40
N GLY A 239 -5.62 -13.06 -12.51
CA GLY A 239 -5.07 -14.38 -12.19
C GLY A 239 -5.70 -15.51 -13.01
N LYS A 240 -6.20 -15.22 -14.23
CA LYS A 240 -6.87 -16.21 -15.09
C LYS A 240 -6.51 -15.99 -16.55
N ARG A 241 -6.64 -17.05 -17.36
CA ARG A 241 -6.61 -16.88 -18.82
C ARG A 241 -7.95 -16.33 -19.30
N PRO A 242 -7.99 -15.60 -20.44
CA PRO A 242 -9.25 -15.17 -21.05
C PRO A 242 -10.23 -16.35 -21.17
N HIS A 243 -11.45 -16.18 -20.65
CA HIS A 243 -12.52 -17.17 -20.67
C HIS A 243 -12.21 -18.54 -19.99
N ARG A 244 -11.28 -18.59 -19.04
CA ARG A 244 -10.98 -19.81 -18.26
C ARG A 244 -11.05 -19.58 -16.75
N ASN A 245 -11.00 -20.68 -16.00
CA ASN A 245 -10.91 -20.70 -14.54
C ASN A 245 -9.65 -19.98 -14.02
N TYR A 246 -9.72 -19.55 -12.77
CA TYR A 246 -8.58 -18.99 -12.03
C TYR A 246 -7.40 -19.96 -12.00
N LEU A 247 -6.19 -19.40 -12.13
CA LEU A 247 -4.94 -20.14 -11.96
C LEU A 247 -4.77 -20.52 -10.50
N SER A 248 -4.24 -21.73 -10.25
CA SER A 248 -3.73 -22.05 -8.92
C SER A 248 -2.54 -21.13 -8.60
N LEU A 249 -2.35 -20.79 -7.32
CA LEU A 249 -1.23 -19.93 -6.88
C LEU A 249 0.12 -20.42 -7.42
N LYS A 250 0.36 -21.74 -7.41
CA LYS A 250 1.57 -22.35 -8.02
C LYS A 250 1.75 -21.98 -9.49
N ARG A 251 0.69 -22.04 -10.30
CA ARG A 251 0.75 -21.67 -11.72
C ARG A 251 0.84 -20.17 -11.91
N LYS A 252 0.19 -19.40 -11.03
CA LYS A 252 0.19 -17.95 -11.04
C LYS A 252 1.58 -17.39 -10.79
N ILE A 253 2.31 -17.88 -9.78
CA ILE A 253 3.71 -17.50 -9.52
C ILE A 253 4.56 -17.65 -10.77
N VAL A 254 4.57 -18.85 -11.37
CA VAL A 254 5.34 -19.11 -12.60
C VAL A 254 4.95 -18.16 -13.72
N LYS A 255 3.65 -17.94 -13.93
CA LYS A 255 3.15 -17.12 -15.04
C LYS A 255 3.38 -15.63 -14.86
N VAL A 256 3.25 -15.11 -13.64
CA VAL A 256 3.55 -13.70 -13.35
C VAL A 256 5.05 -13.45 -13.50
N LEU A 257 5.91 -14.32 -12.95
CA LEU A 257 7.36 -14.19 -13.13
C LEU A 257 7.78 -14.29 -14.60
N ASP A 258 7.14 -15.15 -15.39
CA ASP A 258 7.39 -15.25 -16.83
C ASP A 258 7.11 -13.94 -17.60
N ILE A 259 6.18 -13.12 -17.09
CA ILE A 259 5.80 -11.84 -17.70
C ILE A 259 6.62 -10.67 -17.15
N VAL A 260 6.83 -10.64 -15.82
CA VAL A 260 7.43 -9.49 -15.11
C VAL A 260 8.95 -9.54 -15.13
N CYS A 261 9.54 -10.74 -15.04
CA CYS A 261 10.99 -10.90 -14.97
C CYS A 261 11.61 -10.76 -16.36
N SER A 262 12.50 -9.77 -16.51
CA SER A 262 13.24 -9.54 -17.75
C SER A 262 14.37 -10.54 -17.97
N ASP A 263 14.95 -11.09 -16.91
CA ASP A 263 16.05 -12.06 -16.96
C ASP A 263 15.52 -13.50 -17.00
N GLU A 264 15.72 -14.18 -18.12
CA GLU A 264 15.33 -15.59 -18.30
C GLU A 264 15.97 -16.54 -17.27
N SER A 265 17.16 -16.22 -16.74
CA SER A 265 17.85 -17.06 -15.74
C SER A 265 17.16 -17.04 -14.37
N LEU A 266 16.40 -15.98 -14.09
CA LEU A 266 15.67 -15.79 -12.84
C LEU A 266 14.22 -16.31 -12.90
N LYS A 267 13.74 -16.72 -14.07
CA LYS A 267 12.40 -17.28 -14.24
C LYS A 267 12.27 -18.67 -13.63
N LEU A 268 11.10 -18.94 -13.05
CA LEU A 268 10.78 -20.26 -12.52
C LEU A 268 10.17 -21.14 -13.61
N ARG A 269 10.67 -22.38 -13.73
CA ARG A 269 10.11 -23.41 -14.59
C ARG A 269 9.83 -24.63 -13.73
N TRP A 270 8.61 -24.80 -13.24
CA TRP A 270 8.25 -25.98 -12.45
C TRP A 270 7.56 -27.04 -13.29
N ASN A 271 8.18 -28.21 -13.42
CA ASN A 271 7.61 -29.38 -14.08
C ASN A 271 8.23 -30.67 -13.51
N ARG A 272 8.13 -31.80 -14.22
CA ARG A 272 8.70 -33.08 -13.76
C ARG A 272 10.23 -33.06 -13.73
N ASP A 273 10.85 -32.39 -14.69
CA ASP A 273 12.30 -32.34 -14.87
C ASP A 273 12.93 -31.21 -14.06
N TYR A 274 12.12 -30.22 -13.68
CA TYR A 274 12.51 -29.07 -12.87
C TYR A 274 11.60 -28.99 -11.64
N PRO A 275 11.92 -29.73 -10.56
CA PRO A 275 11.12 -29.73 -9.35
C PRO A 275 11.13 -28.35 -8.70
N MET A 276 10.17 -28.14 -7.80
CA MET A 276 10.10 -26.93 -7.00
C MET A 276 11.31 -26.84 -6.08
N SER A 277 11.91 -25.65 -6.00
CA SER A 277 12.99 -25.34 -5.08
C SER A 277 12.45 -24.66 -3.82
N GLU A 278 13.26 -24.61 -2.77
CA GLU A 278 12.99 -23.71 -1.65
C GLU A 278 13.04 -22.23 -2.10
N PRO A 279 12.28 -21.33 -1.43
CA PRO A 279 11.38 -21.56 -0.29
C PRO A 279 9.98 -22.10 -0.66
N TYR A 280 9.71 -22.31 -1.96
CA TYR A 280 8.39 -22.67 -2.45
C TYR A 280 7.96 -24.08 -2.07
N THR A 281 8.91 -25.03 -1.99
CA THR A 281 8.62 -26.40 -1.54
C THR A 281 8.07 -26.36 -0.12
N SER A 282 8.78 -25.72 0.82
CA SER A 282 8.30 -25.53 2.18
C SER A 282 6.98 -24.78 2.22
N PHE A 283 6.79 -23.72 1.42
CA PHE A 283 5.50 -23.03 1.34
C PHE A 283 4.35 -23.98 0.94
N PHE A 284 4.44 -24.64 -0.21
CA PHE A 284 3.34 -25.47 -0.70
C PHE A 284 3.15 -26.79 0.05
N GLU A 285 4.14 -27.27 0.79
CA GLU A 285 4.01 -28.48 1.61
C GLU A 285 3.56 -28.16 3.04
N PHE A 286 4.22 -27.22 3.71
CA PHE A 286 3.94 -26.87 5.11
C PHE A 286 2.71 -25.97 5.24
N THR A 287 2.68 -24.83 4.53
CA THR A 287 1.60 -23.84 4.75
C THR A 287 0.28 -24.32 4.15
N ARG A 288 0.32 -25.06 3.03
CA ARG A 288 -0.88 -25.69 2.45
C ARG A 288 -1.51 -26.71 3.39
N GLN A 289 -0.71 -27.54 4.07
CA GLN A 289 -1.24 -28.49 5.06
C GLN A 289 -1.96 -27.75 6.20
N LEU A 290 -1.35 -26.68 6.72
CA LEU A 290 -1.96 -25.85 7.74
C LEU A 290 -3.24 -25.17 7.25
N ARG A 291 -3.24 -24.57 6.05
CA ARG A 291 -4.44 -23.96 5.46
C ARG A 291 -5.56 -24.98 5.27
N ILE A 292 -5.25 -26.18 4.79
CA ILE A 292 -6.22 -27.26 4.61
C ILE A 292 -6.82 -27.68 5.96
N LEU A 293 -6.02 -27.72 7.03
CA LEU A 293 -6.50 -27.98 8.39
C LEU A 293 -7.46 -26.87 8.86
N LEU A 294 -7.15 -25.61 8.59
CA LEU A 294 -7.92 -24.44 9.05
C LEU A 294 -9.23 -24.22 8.28
N VAL A 295 -9.23 -24.42 6.96
CA VAL A 295 -10.39 -24.11 6.09
C VAL A 295 -11.33 -25.30 5.92
N HIS A 296 -10.84 -26.52 6.13
CA HIS A 296 -11.65 -27.74 6.01
C HIS A 296 -11.53 -28.60 7.27
N PRO A 297 -12.06 -28.12 8.42
CA PRO A 297 -12.07 -28.92 9.64
C PRO A 297 -12.95 -30.15 9.43
N GLY A 298 -12.41 -31.33 9.75
CA GLY A 298 -13.13 -32.60 9.62
C GLY A 298 -12.82 -33.53 10.80
N PRO A 299 -13.75 -34.42 11.18
CA PRO A 299 -13.68 -35.17 12.45
C PRO A 299 -12.47 -36.12 12.55
N VAL A 300 -11.87 -36.51 11.42
CA VAL A 300 -10.70 -37.40 11.36
C VAL A 300 -9.37 -36.62 11.43
N ARG A 301 -9.41 -35.28 11.33
CA ARG A 301 -8.20 -34.44 11.31
C ARG A 301 -7.82 -34.02 12.74
N GLN A 302 -7.18 -34.94 13.47
CA GLN A 302 -6.65 -34.68 14.82
C GLN A 302 -5.67 -33.49 14.89
N GLY A 303 -5.11 -33.06 13.75
CA GLY A 303 -4.16 -31.94 13.66
C GLY A 303 -4.67 -30.57 14.09
N MET A 304 -5.98 -30.42 14.38
CA MET A 304 -6.54 -29.19 14.96
C MET A 304 -6.35 -29.09 16.49
N PHE A 305 -6.29 -30.24 17.17
CA PHE A 305 -6.13 -30.32 18.62
C PHE A 305 -4.64 -30.37 18.97
N GLN A 306 -4.03 -29.19 19.00
CA GLN A 306 -2.62 -29.02 19.33
C GLN A 306 -2.44 -28.08 20.50
N SER A 307 -1.29 -28.18 21.16
CA SER A 307 -0.94 -27.27 22.25
C SER A 307 -0.77 -25.83 21.74
N PRO A 308 -0.97 -24.82 22.62
CA PRO A 308 -0.71 -23.41 22.27
C PRO A 308 0.72 -23.17 21.76
N ALA A 309 1.73 -23.82 22.36
CA ALA A 309 3.13 -23.69 21.96
C ALA A 309 3.37 -24.25 20.55
N GLU A 310 2.73 -25.36 20.18
CA GLU A 310 2.83 -25.91 18.83
C GLU A 310 2.17 -25.01 17.79
N TRP A 311 0.98 -24.47 18.09
CA TRP A 311 0.31 -23.52 17.20
C TRP A 311 1.15 -22.25 17.00
N TYR A 312 1.72 -21.71 18.07
CA TYR A 312 2.61 -20.56 17.99
C TYR A 312 3.86 -20.84 17.15
N LYS A 313 4.54 -21.97 17.39
CA LYS A 313 5.72 -22.39 16.60
C LYS A 313 5.39 -22.55 15.12
N LYS A 314 4.21 -23.10 14.79
CA LYS A 314 3.72 -23.20 13.41
C LYS A 314 3.46 -21.84 12.78
N ALA A 315 2.91 -20.89 13.54
CA ALA A 315 2.69 -19.53 13.07
C ALA A 315 4.01 -18.81 12.77
N LEU A 316 5.01 -18.92 13.66
CA LEU A 316 6.37 -18.43 13.41
C LEU A 316 6.98 -19.02 12.13
N GLY A 317 6.95 -20.35 12.00
CA GLY A 317 7.48 -21.03 10.81
C GLY A 317 6.76 -20.62 9.52
N CYS A 318 5.43 -20.52 9.57
CA CYS A 318 4.62 -20.09 8.43
C CYS A 318 4.97 -18.65 8.01
N GLY A 319 5.08 -17.74 8.98
CA GLY A 319 5.45 -16.35 8.72
C GLY A 319 6.83 -16.24 8.06
N LYS A 320 7.86 -16.92 8.60
CA LYS A 320 9.21 -16.93 8.01
C LYS A 320 9.22 -17.43 6.56
N ILE A 321 8.58 -18.58 6.29
CA ILE A 321 8.48 -19.13 4.93
C ILE A 321 7.75 -18.16 3.99
N CYS A 322 6.67 -17.52 4.45
CA CYS A 322 5.95 -16.55 3.62
C CYS A 322 6.80 -15.30 3.32
N MET A 323 7.61 -14.83 4.27
CA MET A 323 8.55 -13.73 4.04
C MET A 323 9.65 -14.13 3.05
N GLU A 324 10.24 -15.32 3.19
CA GLU A 324 11.26 -15.84 2.27
C GLU A 324 10.71 -15.97 0.83
N VAL A 325 9.49 -16.49 0.67
CA VAL A 325 8.82 -16.55 -0.64
C VAL A 325 8.62 -15.14 -1.22
N SER A 326 8.14 -14.18 -0.42
CA SER A 326 7.97 -12.81 -0.88
C SER A 326 9.29 -12.15 -1.25
N GLN A 327 10.36 -12.38 -0.50
CA GLN A 327 11.71 -11.89 -0.82
C GLN A 327 12.24 -12.48 -2.14
N ASP A 328 12.10 -13.79 -2.37
CA ASP A 328 12.51 -14.43 -3.62
C ASP A 328 11.66 -13.94 -4.81
N LEU A 329 10.34 -13.79 -4.63
CA LEU A 329 9.46 -13.18 -5.64
C LEU A 329 9.93 -11.77 -6.02
N TRP A 330 10.20 -10.92 -5.04
CA TRP A 330 10.65 -9.56 -5.27
C TRP A 330 12.00 -9.52 -6.00
N THR A 331 12.97 -10.30 -5.53
CA THR A 331 14.33 -10.35 -6.08
C THR A 331 14.32 -10.81 -7.54
N ARG A 332 13.45 -11.76 -7.90
CA ARG A 332 13.28 -12.18 -9.30
C ARG A 332 12.64 -11.11 -10.17
N CYS A 333 11.63 -10.41 -9.66
CA CYS A 333 10.96 -9.35 -10.43
C CYS A 333 11.83 -8.11 -10.58
N TYR A 334 12.61 -7.78 -9.55
CA TYR A 334 13.32 -6.52 -9.41
C TYR A 334 14.73 -6.72 -8.81
N PRO A 335 15.65 -7.41 -9.50
CA PRO A 335 16.95 -7.83 -8.94
C PRO A 335 17.86 -6.68 -8.52
N GLU A 336 17.68 -5.50 -9.12
CA GLU A 336 18.47 -4.30 -8.85
C GLU A 336 17.78 -3.35 -7.84
N ARG A 337 16.61 -3.72 -7.32
CA ARG A 337 15.86 -2.87 -6.37
C ARG A 337 15.96 -3.44 -4.97
N GLU A 338 16.12 -2.54 -4.01
CA GLU A 338 15.94 -2.87 -2.59
C GLU A 338 14.50 -3.34 -2.33
N PHE A 339 14.32 -4.07 -1.22
CA PHE A 339 12.99 -4.49 -0.78
C PHE A 339 12.12 -3.27 -0.44
N PRO A 340 10.79 -3.36 -0.61
CA PRO A 340 9.89 -2.25 -0.38
C PRO A 340 9.93 -1.77 1.08
N GLU A 341 10.23 -0.48 1.27
CA GLU A 341 10.37 0.13 2.60
C GLU A 341 9.04 0.08 3.37
N TYR A 342 7.92 0.30 2.66
CA TYR A 342 6.58 0.29 3.25
C TYR A 342 6.18 -1.06 3.85
N LEU A 343 6.78 -2.18 3.41
CA LEU A 343 6.60 -3.52 3.99
C LEU A 343 7.68 -3.86 5.03
N GLY A 344 8.38 -2.85 5.56
CA GLY A 344 9.49 -3.04 6.48
C GLY A 344 10.65 -3.81 5.87
N PHE A 345 10.92 -3.62 4.57
CA PHE A 345 11.95 -4.34 3.79
C PHE A 345 11.75 -5.86 3.74
N LEU A 346 10.51 -6.34 3.92
CA LEU A 346 10.18 -7.76 4.03
C LEU A 346 10.99 -8.48 5.13
N ASP A 347 11.44 -7.75 6.15
CA ASP A 347 12.20 -8.29 7.27
C ASP A 347 11.24 -8.85 8.34
N PHE A 348 11.33 -10.16 8.59
CA PHE A 348 10.44 -10.84 9.53
C PHE A 348 10.60 -10.31 10.97
N ASP A 349 11.83 -10.19 11.45
CA ASP A 349 12.11 -9.83 12.84
C ASP A 349 11.77 -8.36 13.10
N LYS A 350 12.05 -7.47 12.13
CA LYS A 350 11.64 -6.06 12.17
C LYS A 350 10.13 -5.91 12.25
N ASN A 351 9.40 -6.61 11.40
CA ASN A 351 7.93 -6.53 11.37
C ASN A 351 7.30 -7.13 12.63
N LEU A 352 7.81 -8.27 13.12
CA LEU A 352 7.34 -8.87 14.37
C LEU A 352 7.58 -7.92 15.56
N LYS A 353 8.78 -7.34 15.66
CA LYS A 353 9.11 -6.35 16.71
C LYS A 353 8.20 -5.12 16.66
N ASN A 354 7.87 -4.63 15.47
CA ASN A 354 6.94 -3.50 15.32
C ASN A 354 5.52 -3.89 15.75
N ALA A 355 5.03 -5.06 15.32
CA ALA A 355 3.71 -5.54 15.72
C ALA A 355 3.62 -5.80 17.23
N TYR A 356 4.67 -6.33 17.85
CA TYR A 356 4.75 -6.53 19.30
C TYR A 356 4.48 -5.21 20.04
N LYS A 357 5.08 -4.09 19.60
CA LYS A 357 4.84 -2.75 20.18
C LYS A 357 3.40 -2.27 19.98
N ARG A 358 2.77 -2.57 18.84
CA ARG A 358 1.39 -2.13 18.53
C ARG A 358 0.32 -2.79 19.40
N VAL A 359 0.55 -4.04 19.82
CA VAL A 359 -0.40 -4.79 20.66
C VAL A 359 -0.50 -4.23 22.10
N GLU A 360 0.31 -3.22 22.44
CA GLU A 360 0.44 -2.66 23.80
C GLU A 360 -0.49 -1.46 24.09
N ILE A 361 -1.45 -1.16 23.23
CA ILE A 361 -2.34 0.01 23.32
C ILE A 361 -3.70 -0.33 23.93
#